data_AF-A0A4Z0HAR1-F1
#
_entry.id   AF-A0A4Z0HAR1-F1
#
_cell.length_a   1.000
_cell.length_b   1.000
_cell.length_c   1.000
_cell.angle_alpha   90.00
_cell.angle_beta   90.00
_cell.angle_gamma   90.00
#
_symmetry.space_group_name_H-M   'P 1'
#
loop_
_entity.id
_entity.type
_entity.pdbx_description
1 polymer ?
#
loop_
_entity_poly.entity_id
_entity_poly.type
_entity_poly.pdbx_seq_one_letter_code
_entity_poly.pdbx_strand_id
1 'polypeptide(L)'
;MASTDNCDAQNAGRYAGDVVEGQPEYIAYLDHAELSSTLGEVLLFLSRTSGQPRHATSALDLLSTAAAERDCARARSSAFDAIAAARALLVVDDLEAACATGLRAIRIGSHVESVRVRRRFLDLAREAQPHESEPAMRSLREQLLASARP
;
A
#
# COMPACT_ATOMS: atom_id res chain seq x y z
N MET A 1 -25.21 -1.03 -14.31
CA MET A 1 -24.12 -1.02 -15.31
C MET A 1 -22.82 -1.01 -14.54
N ALA A 2 -22.17 -2.18 -14.42
CA ALA A 2 -20.89 -2.34 -13.77
C ALA A 2 -19.78 -1.95 -14.77
N SER A 3 -18.91 -1.03 -14.38
CA SER A 3 -17.71 -0.68 -15.14
C SER A 3 -16.64 -1.72 -14.82
N THR A 4 -16.38 -2.58 -15.78
CA THR A 4 -15.23 -3.49 -15.84
C THR A 4 -13.92 -2.72 -15.90
N ASP A 5 -12.93 -3.24 -15.16
CA ASP A 5 -11.50 -3.30 -15.47
C ASP A 5 -10.79 -2.01 -15.89
N ASN A 6 -10.15 -1.36 -14.93
CA ASN A 6 -9.12 -0.34 -15.17
C ASN A 6 -7.71 -0.96 -15.13
N CYS A 7 -7.56 -2.17 -15.71
CA CYS A 7 -6.27 -2.86 -15.83
C CYS A 7 -5.62 -2.66 -17.23
N ASP A 8 -6.29 -1.96 -18.14
CA ASP A 8 -5.92 -1.86 -19.56
C ASP A 8 -4.97 -0.69 -19.91
N ALA A 9 -4.33 -0.07 -18.92
CA ALA A 9 -3.31 0.94 -19.18
C ALA A 9 -1.99 0.53 -18.50
N GLN A 10 -1.25 -0.35 -19.16
CA GLN A 10 0.15 -0.62 -18.84
C GLN A 10 0.96 0.67 -18.99
N ASN A 11 1.24 1.32 -17.86
CA ASN A 11 2.16 2.44 -17.78
C ASN A 11 3.59 1.92 -17.90
N ALA A 12 4.11 1.93 -19.13
CA ALA A 12 5.54 1.87 -19.39
C ALA A 12 6.19 3.19 -18.95
N GLY A 13 6.49 3.30 -17.65
CA GLY A 13 7.04 4.51 -17.02
C GLY A 13 8.52 4.41 -16.67
N ARG A 14 9.34 5.12 -17.45
CA ARG A 14 10.66 5.73 -17.13
C ARG A 14 11.86 4.92 -16.61
N TYR A 15 11.73 3.63 -16.30
CA TYR A 15 12.88 2.71 -16.12
C TYR A 15 12.87 1.53 -17.10
N ALA A 16 12.11 1.64 -18.19
CA ALA A 16 11.96 0.64 -19.24
C ALA A 16 13.18 0.57 -20.19
N GLY A 17 14.38 0.42 -19.63
CA GLY A 17 15.64 0.14 -20.32
C GLY A 17 16.62 -0.21 -19.21
N ASP A 18 16.81 -1.47 -18.84
CA ASP A 18 17.13 -2.60 -19.70
C ASP A 18 16.34 -3.84 -19.28
N VAL A 19 15.38 -4.29 -20.10
CA VAL A 19 15.04 -5.72 -20.06
C VAL A 19 16.23 -6.43 -20.67
N VAL A 20 17.21 -6.79 -19.83
CA VAL A 20 18.29 -7.66 -20.27
C VAL A 20 17.64 -9.00 -20.60
N GLU A 21 17.53 -9.28 -21.90
CA GLU A 21 16.99 -10.54 -22.41
C GLU A 21 17.77 -11.69 -21.72
N GLY A 22 17.05 -12.52 -20.95
CA GLY A 22 17.66 -13.60 -20.16
C GLY A 22 17.92 -13.34 -18.67
N GLN A 23 17.29 -12.35 -18.04
CA GLN A 23 17.33 -12.27 -16.57
C GLN A 23 16.73 -13.54 -15.93
N PRO A 24 17.38 -14.12 -14.90
CA PRO A 24 16.82 -15.25 -14.18
C PRO A 24 15.48 -14.91 -13.52
N GLU A 25 14.53 -15.83 -13.59
CA GLU A 25 13.19 -15.63 -13.01
C GLU A 25 13.22 -15.26 -11.52
N TYR A 26 14.20 -15.77 -10.77
CA TYR A 26 14.34 -15.49 -9.33
C TYR A 26 14.65 -14.02 -8.99
N ILE A 27 15.07 -13.18 -9.96
CA ILE A 27 15.26 -11.73 -9.77
C ILE A 27 14.18 -10.88 -10.42
N ALA A 28 13.21 -11.48 -11.12
CA ALA A 28 12.19 -10.72 -11.86
C ALA A 28 11.33 -9.82 -10.96
N TYR A 29 11.29 -10.06 -9.66
CA TYR A 29 10.60 -9.22 -8.69
C TYR A 29 11.37 -7.95 -8.29
N LEU A 30 12.67 -7.87 -8.57
CA LEU A 30 13.55 -6.72 -8.25
C LEU A 30 13.38 -5.61 -9.28
N ASP A 31 12.16 -5.09 -9.37
CA ASP A 31 11.80 -3.98 -10.24
C ASP A 31 11.76 -2.63 -9.49
N HIS A 32 11.54 -1.56 -10.23
CA HIS A 32 11.45 -0.21 -9.66
C HIS A 32 10.27 -0.09 -8.68
N ALA A 33 9.18 -0.83 -8.90
CA ALA A 33 8.05 -0.88 -7.99
C ALA A 33 8.46 -1.47 -6.63
N GLU A 34 9.18 -2.59 -6.61
CA GLU A 34 9.67 -3.23 -5.38
C GLU A 34 10.67 -2.35 -4.63
N LEU A 35 11.60 -1.70 -5.35
CA LEU A 35 12.53 -0.74 -4.76
C LEU A 35 11.78 0.43 -4.11
N SER A 36 10.82 1.02 -4.83
CA SER A 36 10.01 2.13 -4.34
C SER A 36 9.19 1.73 -3.11
N SER A 37 8.57 0.54 -3.12
CA SER A 37 7.83 0.01 -1.97
C SER A 37 8.73 -0.17 -0.75
N THR A 38 9.91 -0.75 -0.94
CA THR A 38 10.89 -0.98 0.13
C THR A 38 11.36 0.32 0.77
N LEU A 39 11.75 1.30 -0.05
CA LEU A 39 12.17 2.62 0.43
C LEU A 39 11.01 3.36 1.12
N GLY A 40 9.80 3.24 0.58
CA GLY A 40 8.58 3.79 1.17
C GLY A 40 8.30 3.22 2.57
N GLU A 41 8.39 1.90 2.75
CA GLU A 41 8.23 1.28 4.08
C GLU A 41 9.31 1.75 5.08
N VAL A 42 10.55 1.88 4.63
CA VAL A 42 11.65 2.39 5.48
C VAL A 42 11.38 3.84 5.91
N LEU A 43 10.98 4.71 4.98
CA LEU A 43 10.67 6.10 5.30
C LEU A 43 9.43 6.24 6.18
N LEU A 44 8.40 5.40 5.98
CA LEU A 44 7.26 5.33 6.90
C LEU A 44 7.72 4.92 8.31
N PHE A 45 8.57 3.91 8.43
CA PHE A 45 9.15 3.53 9.71
C PHE A 45 9.93 4.68 10.36
N LEU A 46 10.76 5.38 9.59
CA LEU A 46 11.53 6.53 10.07
C LEU A 46 10.63 7.69 10.49
N SER A 47 9.54 7.97 9.76
CA SER A 47 8.59 9.04 10.12
C SER A 47 8.06 8.89 11.55
N ARG A 48 7.86 7.64 11.98
CA ARG A 48 7.27 7.28 13.28
C ARG A 48 8.29 7.19 14.40
N THR A 49 9.52 6.79 14.09
CA THR A 49 10.58 6.57 15.09
C THR A 49 11.46 7.80 15.29
N SER A 50 11.61 8.65 14.27
CA SER A 50 12.44 9.86 14.34
C SER A 50 11.64 11.13 14.63
N GLY A 51 10.30 11.08 14.63
CA GLY A 51 9.45 12.25 14.82
C GLY A 51 9.55 13.28 13.69
N GLN A 52 9.88 12.84 12.46
CA GLN A 52 10.04 13.71 11.30
C GLN A 52 8.95 13.40 10.26
N PRO A 53 7.84 14.16 10.25
CA PRO A 53 6.69 13.90 9.36
C PRO A 53 7.04 13.94 7.87
N ARG A 54 8.09 14.69 7.47
CA ARG A 54 8.56 14.75 6.07
C ARG A 54 8.87 13.38 5.47
N HIS A 55 9.30 12.42 6.29
CA HIS A 55 9.55 11.06 5.80
C HIS A 55 8.24 10.35 5.41
N ALA A 56 7.11 10.68 6.03
CA ALA A 56 5.82 10.13 5.62
C ALA A 56 5.38 10.70 4.26
N THR A 57 5.61 11.98 3.99
CA THR A 57 5.37 12.57 2.66
C THR A 57 6.22 11.88 1.59
N SER A 58 7.54 11.74 1.81
CA SER A 58 8.39 11.03 0.85
C SER A 58 8.03 9.53 0.72
N ALA A 59 7.56 8.90 1.79
CA ALA A 59 7.04 7.54 1.73
C ALA A 59 5.81 7.46 0.82
N LEU A 60 4.90 8.44 0.88
CA LEU A 60 3.71 8.47 0.03
C LEU A 60 4.05 8.58 -1.46
N ASP A 61 5.03 9.42 -1.82
CA ASP A 61 5.47 9.56 -3.21
C ASP A 61 5.99 8.22 -3.76
N LEU A 62 6.82 7.53 -2.98
CA LEU A 62 7.39 6.23 -3.34
C LEU A 62 6.34 5.12 -3.36
N LEU A 63 5.43 5.08 -2.39
CA LEU A 63 4.35 4.08 -2.35
C LEU A 63 3.32 4.30 -3.47
N SER A 64 3.10 5.54 -3.88
CA SER A 64 2.27 5.88 -5.04
C SER A 64 2.93 5.42 -6.33
N THR A 65 4.25 5.62 -6.46
CA THR A 65 5.05 5.12 -7.58
C THR A 65 4.99 3.58 -7.64
N ALA A 66 5.23 2.93 -6.51
CA ALA A 66 5.15 1.49 -6.34
C ALA A 66 3.79 0.92 -6.77
N ALA A 67 2.69 1.58 -6.39
CA ALA A 67 1.33 1.19 -6.73
C ALA A 67 0.96 1.45 -8.20
N ALA A 68 1.54 2.49 -8.82
CA ALA A 68 1.28 2.82 -10.22
C ALA A 68 2.01 1.88 -11.20
N GLU A 69 3.17 1.37 -10.80
CA GLU A 69 4.00 0.51 -11.65
C GLU A 69 3.80 -0.99 -11.38
N ARG A 70 3.00 -1.35 -10.37
CA ARG A 70 2.83 -2.75 -9.96
C ARG A 70 2.09 -3.55 -11.02
N ASP A 71 2.66 -4.70 -11.37
CA ASP A 71 1.91 -5.74 -12.08
C ASP A 71 0.70 -6.21 -11.23
N CYS A 72 -0.47 -6.28 -11.86
CA CYS A 72 -1.71 -6.80 -11.30
C CYS A 72 -1.59 -8.23 -10.73
N ALA A 73 -0.70 -9.06 -11.28
CA ALA A 73 -0.43 -10.40 -10.77
C ALA A 73 0.20 -10.38 -9.37
N ARG A 74 0.84 -9.25 -8.98
CA ARG A 74 1.49 -9.06 -7.68
C ARG A 74 0.51 -8.53 -6.62
N ALA A 75 -0.66 -9.16 -6.50
CA ALA A 75 -1.75 -8.72 -5.60
C ALA A 75 -1.32 -8.60 -4.13
N ARG A 76 -0.47 -9.51 -3.64
CA ARG A 76 0.06 -9.43 -2.27
C ARG A 76 0.91 -8.18 -2.04
N SER A 77 1.84 -7.89 -2.95
CA SER A 77 2.68 -6.68 -2.86
C SER A 77 1.84 -5.42 -3.03
N SER A 78 0.82 -5.45 -3.89
CA SER A 78 -0.14 -4.34 -4.04
C SER A 78 -0.93 -4.08 -2.75
N ALA A 79 -1.32 -5.14 -2.02
CA ALA A 79 -1.96 -4.98 -0.72
C ALA A 79 -1.01 -4.34 0.30
N PHE A 80 0.27 -4.75 0.34
CA PHE A 80 1.24 -4.13 1.23
C PHE A 80 1.45 -2.64 0.96
N ASP A 81 1.60 -2.24 -0.31
CA ASP A 81 1.72 -0.83 -0.67
C ASP A 81 0.51 -0.01 -0.22
N ALA A 82 -0.70 -0.50 -0.52
CA ALA A 82 -1.92 0.21 -0.17
C ALA A 82 -2.07 0.34 1.36
N ILE A 83 -1.70 -0.69 2.12
CA ILE A 83 -1.66 -0.60 3.58
C ILE A 83 -0.62 0.43 4.01
N ALA A 84 0.61 0.37 3.50
CA ALA A 84 1.68 1.31 3.87
C ALA A 84 1.31 2.76 3.51
N ALA A 85 0.66 2.99 2.37
CA ALA A 85 0.21 4.31 1.94
C ALA A 85 -0.89 4.85 2.87
N ALA A 86 -1.90 4.04 3.21
CA ALA A 86 -2.91 4.44 4.19
C ALA A 86 -2.28 4.79 5.56
N ARG A 87 -1.29 4.00 5.99
CA ARG A 87 -0.53 4.23 7.23
C ARG A 87 0.30 5.52 7.19
N ALA A 88 0.82 5.91 6.03
CA ALA A 88 1.54 7.17 5.85
C ALA A 88 0.58 8.38 5.78
N LEU A 89 -0.60 8.22 5.18
CA LEU A 89 -1.66 9.24 5.16
C LEU A 89 -2.14 9.60 6.57
N LEU A 90 -2.25 8.60 7.46
CA LEU A 90 -2.54 8.86 8.89
C LEU A 90 -1.46 9.70 9.58
N VAL A 91 -0.18 9.55 9.19
CA VAL A 91 0.92 10.33 9.79
C VAL A 91 0.89 11.79 9.34
N VAL A 92 0.41 12.07 8.12
CA VAL A 92 0.26 13.43 7.58
C VAL A 92 -1.15 14.01 7.80
N ASP A 93 -1.99 13.33 8.59
CA ASP A 93 -3.35 13.72 8.97
C ASP A 93 -4.34 13.90 7.79
N ASP A 94 -4.11 13.20 6.68
CA ASP A 94 -5.06 13.14 5.56
C ASP A 94 -6.00 11.94 5.74
N LEU A 95 -7.00 12.12 6.61
CA LEU A 95 -7.91 11.04 7.03
C LEU A 95 -8.83 10.56 5.92
N GLU A 96 -9.25 11.46 5.01
CA GLU A 96 -10.10 11.10 3.87
C GLU A 96 -9.34 10.18 2.91
N ALA A 97 -8.14 10.58 2.51
CA ALA A 97 -7.31 9.75 1.65
C ALA A 97 -6.86 8.46 2.36
N ALA A 98 -6.57 8.52 3.67
CA ALA A 98 -6.24 7.32 4.45
C ALA A 98 -7.39 6.31 4.44
N CYS A 99 -8.63 6.78 4.60
CA CYS A 99 -9.82 5.93 4.55
C CYS A 99 -10.01 5.31 3.17
N ALA A 100 -9.98 6.11 2.11
CA ALA A 100 -10.13 5.62 0.74
C ALA A 100 -9.05 4.57 0.39
N THR A 101 -7.80 4.86 0.76
CA THR A 101 -6.66 3.97 0.51
C THR A 101 -6.73 2.69 1.35
N GLY A 102 -7.18 2.78 2.61
CA GLY A 102 -7.42 1.62 3.48
C GLY A 102 -8.51 0.68 2.95
N LEU A 103 -9.61 1.24 2.43
CA LEU A 103 -10.67 0.44 1.79
C LEU A 103 -10.18 -0.22 0.50
N ARG A 104 -9.34 0.47 -0.29
CA ARG A 104 -8.64 -0.14 -1.44
C ARG A 104 -7.75 -1.30 -0.98
N ALA A 105 -7.01 -1.14 0.11
CA ALA A 105 -6.15 -2.18 0.65
C ALA A 105 -6.95 -3.43 1.06
N ILE A 106 -8.10 -3.26 1.71
CA ILE A 106 -9.03 -4.37 2.05
C ILE A 106 -9.48 -5.10 0.79
N ARG A 107 -9.91 -4.37 -0.24
CA ARG A 107 -10.38 -4.96 -1.50
C ARG A 107 -9.30 -5.77 -2.21
N ILE A 108 -8.06 -5.30 -2.21
CA ILE A 108 -6.95 -6.05 -2.80
C ILE A 108 -6.63 -7.27 -1.92
N GLY A 109 -6.54 -7.08 -0.60
CA GLY A 109 -6.16 -8.11 0.35
C GLY A 109 -7.19 -9.22 0.54
N SER A 110 -8.48 -9.00 0.25
CA SER A 110 -9.51 -10.04 0.32
C SER A 110 -9.30 -11.19 -0.65
N HIS A 111 -8.50 -10.97 -1.70
CA HIS A 111 -8.14 -11.99 -2.68
C HIS A 111 -6.78 -12.65 -2.39
N VAL A 112 -6.15 -12.33 -1.26
CA VAL A 112 -4.79 -12.78 -0.93
C VAL A 112 -4.79 -13.63 0.33
N GLU A 113 -4.44 -14.91 0.19
CA GLU A 113 -4.18 -15.79 1.32
C GLU A 113 -2.79 -15.48 1.93
N SER A 114 -2.74 -14.47 2.81
CA SER A 114 -1.48 -14.10 3.48
C SER A 114 -1.70 -13.67 4.93
N VAL A 115 -1.10 -14.43 5.85
CA VAL A 115 -1.02 -14.08 7.28
C VAL A 115 -0.35 -12.71 7.47
N ARG A 116 0.65 -12.38 6.65
CA ARG A 116 1.35 -11.09 6.74
C ARG A 116 0.43 -9.93 6.35
N VAL A 117 -0.42 -10.08 5.34
CA VAL A 117 -1.41 -9.05 4.97
C VAL A 117 -2.41 -8.83 6.11
N ARG A 118 -2.96 -9.92 6.67
CA ARG A 118 -3.86 -9.84 7.84
C ARG A 118 -3.21 -9.12 9.03
N ARG A 119 -1.94 -9.43 9.33
CA ARG A 119 -1.20 -8.73 10.39
C ARG A 119 -1.05 -7.24 10.09
N ARG A 120 -0.77 -6.86 8.84
CA ARG A 120 -0.65 -5.45 8.44
C ARG A 120 -2.01 -4.72 8.48
N PHE A 121 -3.14 -5.40 8.28
CA PHE A 121 -4.46 -4.82 8.57
C PHE A 121 -4.65 -4.53 10.07
N LEU A 122 -4.20 -5.42 10.95
CA LEU A 122 -4.24 -5.15 12.40
C LEU A 122 -3.37 -3.95 12.78
N ASP A 123 -2.19 -3.81 12.18
CA ASP A 123 -1.31 -2.67 12.42
C ASP A 123 -2.00 -1.37 12.00
N LEU A 124 -2.59 -1.31 10.79
CA LEU A 124 -3.35 -0.15 10.33
C LEU A 124 -4.59 0.12 11.21
N ALA A 125 -5.30 -0.91 11.67
CA ALA A 125 -6.44 -0.75 12.57
C ALA A 125 -6.06 -0.13 13.92
N ARG A 126 -4.90 -0.49 14.48
CA ARG A 126 -4.37 0.13 15.70
C ARG A 126 -4.02 1.59 15.46
N GLU A 127 -3.44 1.89 14.31
CA GLU A 127 -3.02 3.25 13.94
C GLU A 127 -4.21 4.16 13.60
N ALA A 128 -5.32 3.60 13.13
CA ALA A 128 -6.57 4.33 12.90
C ALA A 128 -7.34 4.64 14.19
N GLN A 129 -7.07 3.92 15.29
CA GLN A 129 -7.82 4.04 16.56
C GLN A 129 -7.89 5.49 17.11
N PRO A 130 -6.83 6.31 17.09
CA PRO A 130 -6.89 7.69 17.57
C PRO A 130 -7.88 8.58 16.80
N HIS A 131 -8.27 8.17 15.58
CA HIS A 131 -9.11 8.96 14.67
C HIS A 131 -10.58 8.50 14.66
N GLU A 132 -11.00 7.64 15.60
CA GLU A 132 -12.36 7.09 15.65
C GLU A 132 -13.48 8.12 15.92
N SER A 133 -13.14 9.37 16.27
CA SER A 133 -14.12 10.47 16.29
C SER A 133 -14.74 10.68 14.91
N GLU A 134 -13.95 10.48 13.85
CA GLU A 134 -14.43 10.52 12.46
C GLU A 134 -15.18 9.23 12.10
N PRO A 135 -16.47 9.29 11.71
CA PRO A 135 -17.26 8.09 11.41
C PRO A 135 -16.65 7.19 10.32
N ALA A 136 -16.03 7.80 9.30
CA ALA A 136 -15.36 7.06 8.24
C ALA A 136 -14.17 6.24 8.75
N MET A 137 -13.35 6.82 9.64
CA MET A 137 -12.20 6.14 10.24
C MET A 137 -12.62 5.03 11.19
N ARG A 138 -13.71 5.23 11.95
CA ARG A 138 -14.30 4.17 12.78
C ARG A 138 -14.76 2.99 11.92
N SER A 139 -15.49 3.25 10.84
CA SER A 139 -15.95 2.21 9.91
C SER A 139 -14.79 1.48 9.23
N LEU A 140 -13.75 2.21 8.78
CA LEU A 140 -12.54 1.61 8.23
C LEU A 140 -11.90 0.65 9.23
N ARG A 141 -11.74 1.08 10.49
CA ARG A 141 -11.12 0.26 11.53
C ARG A 141 -11.90 -1.04 11.78
N GLU A 142 -13.22 -0.98 11.85
CA GLU A 142 -14.06 -2.17 12.00
C GLU A 142 -13.86 -3.15 10.83
N GLN A 143 -13.81 -2.64 9.59
CA GLN A 143 -13.58 -3.46 8.40
C GLN A 143 -12.18 -4.07 8.36
N LEU A 144 -11.15 -3.34 8.80
CA LEU A 144 -9.78 -3.87 8.93
C LEU A 144 -9.72 -5.01 9.94
N LEU A 145 -10.37 -4.87 11.09
CA LEU A 145 -10.44 -5.91 12.12
C LEU A 145 -11.19 -7.15 11.63
N ALA A 146 -12.27 -6.97 10.86
CA ALA A 146 -12.98 -8.08 10.23
C ALA A 146 -12.10 -8.80 9.19
N SER A 147 -11.39 -8.05 8.35
CA SER A 147 -10.52 -8.56 7.28
C SER A 147 -9.24 -9.22 7.78
N ALA A 148 -8.85 -8.97 9.03
CA ALA A 148 -7.70 -9.58 9.67
C ALA A 148 -7.98 -10.95 10.30
N ARG A 149 -9.26 -11.38 10.35
CA ARG A 149 -9.62 -12.70 10.87
C ARG A 149 -9.09 -13.81 9.94
N PRO A 150 -8.69 -14.96 10.50
CA PRO A 150 -8.14 -16.08 9.73
C PRO A 150 -9.16 -16.68 8.76
#